data_AF-L2GPZ7-F1
#
_entry.id   AF-L2GPZ7-F1
#
_cell.length_a   1.000
_cell.length_b   1.000
_cell.length_c   1.000
_cell.angle_alpha   90.00
_cell.angle_beta   90.00
_cell.angle_gamma   90.00
#
_symmetry.space_group_name_H-M   'P 1'
#
loop_
_entity.id
_entity.type
_entity.pdbx_description
1 polymer ?
#
loop_
_entity_poly.entity_id
_entity_poly.type
_entity_poly.pdbx_seq_one_letter_code
_entity_poly.pdbx_strand_id
1 'polypeptide(L)'
;MVNLKRVLKEYNCKLDLKTITNHGKKTKIDERKEQIVSSLPISDAIVWPRDFLPYTKYLENQTESNLDRIERWRNAPLKLKNKKFVQALTRIDLDLIRALSADDLISFDGHSASKPILHIQNKNKALIAMFSLEFETKRLFKLLKYALIYKNYNLIHLLVRSLQTKKLSQRRLERILYYKKVLENEEGGIFPLAWMLKDCEDSNLNIDSEMASLRFCKIIEKLKEMKNIETDFEVSEKNKQTLYSKLWDIARKNDIDLNISEKRHEYLYLIL
;
A
#
# COMPACT_ATOMS: atom_id res chain seq x y z
N MET A 1 10.51 2.74 32.10
CA MET A 1 9.17 2.24 31.78
C MET A 1 8.29 3.45 31.41
N VAL A 2 8.05 3.69 30.12
CA VAL A 2 7.31 4.89 29.67
C VAL A 2 5.82 4.70 29.94
N ASN A 3 5.25 5.59 30.75
CA ASN A 3 3.87 5.50 31.21
C ASN A 3 2.91 5.86 30.05
N LEU A 4 2.51 4.85 29.25
CA LEU A 4 1.59 4.98 28.11
C LEU A 4 0.29 5.71 28.46
N LYS A 5 -0.19 5.60 29.71
CA LYS A 5 -1.38 6.32 30.18
C LYS A 5 -1.18 7.83 30.22
N ARG A 6 0.05 8.31 30.48
CA ARG A 6 0.36 9.76 30.49
C ARG A 6 0.39 10.35 29.08
N VAL A 7 0.89 9.59 28.10
CA VAL A 7 0.91 10.01 26.69
C VAL A 7 -0.52 10.03 26.13
N LEU A 8 -1.34 9.01 26.38
CA LEU A 8 -2.72 8.96 25.89
C LEU A 8 -3.62 10.07 26.47
N LYS A 9 -3.37 10.48 27.73
CA LYS A 9 -4.15 11.52 28.41
C LYS A 9 -3.90 12.93 27.87
N GLU A 10 -2.73 13.20 27.26
CA GLU A 10 -2.41 14.47 26.60
C GLU A 10 -3.08 14.65 25.22
N TYR A 11 -3.64 13.58 24.62
CA TYR A 11 -4.23 13.62 23.27
C TYR A 11 -5.76 13.49 23.22
N ASN A 12 -6.45 13.77 24.34
CA ASN A 12 -7.91 13.81 24.42
C ASN A 12 -8.51 14.92 23.53
N CYS A 13 -8.73 14.64 22.25
CA CYS A 13 -9.62 15.40 21.39
C CYS A 13 -10.98 14.69 21.32
N LYS A 14 -11.99 15.41 21.80
CA LYS A 14 -13.42 15.05 21.80
C LYS A 14 -13.84 14.36 20.51
N LEU A 15 -14.26 13.11 20.62
CA LEU A 15 -14.96 12.36 19.57
C LEU A 15 -16.42 12.84 19.53
N ASP A 16 -16.71 13.83 18.69
CA ASP A 16 -18.09 14.12 18.29
C ASP A 16 -18.51 13.11 17.21
N LEU A 17 -19.15 12.02 17.66
CA LEU A 17 -19.94 11.14 16.82
C LEU A 17 -21.34 11.75 16.67
N LYS A 18 -21.57 12.53 15.61
CA LYS A 18 -22.93 12.86 15.16
C LYS A 18 -23.32 11.93 14.01
N THR A 19 -24.19 10.99 14.35
CA THR A 19 -25.04 10.20 13.45
C THR A 19 -26.04 11.14 12.79
N ILE A 20 -26.06 11.22 11.45
CA ILE A 20 -27.20 11.78 10.71
C ILE A 20 -27.50 10.89 9.48
N THR A 21 -28.80 10.73 9.29
CA THR A 21 -29.62 9.80 8.51
C THR A 21 -29.57 9.91 6.98
N ASN A 22 -29.93 8.78 6.36
CA ASN A 22 -30.21 8.52 4.96
C ASN A 22 -30.99 9.62 4.23
N HIS A 23 -30.57 9.93 3.00
CA HIS A 23 -31.48 10.29 1.90
C HIS A 23 -30.95 9.73 0.58
N GLY A 24 -31.77 8.87 -0.04
CA GLY A 24 -31.49 8.29 -1.34
C GLY A 24 -31.56 9.31 -2.47
N LYS A 25 -30.91 8.99 -3.60
CA LYS A 25 -31.25 9.56 -4.91
C LYS A 25 -30.93 8.57 -6.03
N LYS A 26 -31.91 8.46 -6.93
CA LYS A 26 -32.03 7.56 -8.08
C LYS A 26 -30.90 7.75 -9.09
N THR A 27 -30.39 6.62 -9.58
CA THR A 27 -29.54 6.50 -10.77
C THR A 27 -30.38 6.71 -12.03
N LYS A 28 -29.96 7.61 -12.92
CA LYS A 28 -30.31 7.58 -14.34
C LYS A 28 -29.14 6.95 -15.09
N ILE A 29 -29.44 5.91 -15.85
CA ILE A 29 -28.52 5.23 -16.77
C ILE A 29 -28.67 5.94 -18.11
N ASP A 30 -27.57 6.53 -18.61
CA ASP A 30 -27.47 6.98 -20.00
C ASP A 30 -26.64 5.95 -20.76
N GLU A 31 -27.27 5.25 -21.70
CA GLU A 31 -26.63 4.32 -22.62
C GLU A 31 -25.98 5.09 -23.77
N ARG A 32 -24.67 5.32 -23.69
CA ARG A 32 -23.85 5.59 -24.88
C ARG A 32 -23.00 4.37 -25.17
N LYS A 33 -23.26 3.75 -26.32
CA LYS A 33 -22.44 2.67 -26.90
C LYS A 33 -21.06 3.26 -27.25
N GLU A 34 -20.05 2.99 -26.42
CA GLU A 34 -18.66 3.32 -26.71
C GLU A 34 -18.03 2.22 -27.58
N GLN A 35 -17.48 2.62 -28.72
CA GLN A 35 -16.74 1.75 -29.63
C GLN A 35 -15.40 1.36 -28.99
N ILE A 36 -15.10 0.06 -28.98
CA ILE A 36 -13.81 -0.49 -28.56
C ILE A 36 -12.83 -0.23 -29.70
N VAL A 37 -11.92 0.72 -29.52
CA VAL A 37 -10.91 1.06 -30.52
C VAL A 37 -9.76 0.06 -30.42
N SER A 38 -9.72 -0.90 -31.35
CA SER A 38 -8.46 -1.48 -31.79
C SER A 38 -7.74 -0.41 -32.62
N SER A 39 -6.52 -0.01 -32.23
CA SER A 39 -5.53 0.74 -33.04
C SER A 39 -5.35 2.27 -32.87
N LEU A 40 -5.35 2.79 -31.65
CA LEU A 40 -4.55 4.00 -31.34
C LEU A 40 -3.25 3.59 -30.62
N PRO A 41 -2.09 4.18 -30.94
CA PRO A 41 -0.87 3.94 -30.17
C PRO A 41 -1.04 4.59 -28.80
N ILE A 42 -1.64 3.85 -27.87
CA ILE A 42 -1.72 4.24 -26.47
C ILE A 42 -0.28 4.32 -25.99
N SER A 43 0.17 5.51 -25.61
CA SER A 43 1.51 5.67 -25.07
C SER A 43 1.68 4.71 -23.88
N ASP A 44 2.73 3.89 -23.89
CA ASP A 44 3.16 3.04 -22.75
C ASP A 44 3.36 3.85 -21.46
N ALA A 45 3.36 5.18 -21.57
CA ALA A 45 3.38 6.12 -20.47
C ALA A 45 2.04 6.23 -19.71
N ILE A 46 0.89 5.92 -20.33
CA ILE A 46 -0.45 6.11 -19.77
C ILE A 46 -0.96 4.84 -19.08
N VAL A 47 -0.67 3.68 -19.68
CA VAL A 47 -1.09 2.37 -19.20
C VAL A 47 0.12 1.63 -18.66
N TRP A 48 0.02 1.09 -17.45
CA TRP A 48 1.07 0.26 -16.89
C TRP A 48 0.91 -1.21 -17.32
N PRO A 49 1.99 -2.00 -17.37
CA PRO A 49 1.91 -3.44 -17.60
C PRO A 49 1.06 -4.17 -16.54
N ARG A 50 0.31 -5.22 -16.93
CA ARG A 50 -0.59 -5.97 -16.03
C ARG A 50 0.12 -6.66 -14.85
N ASP A 51 1.41 -6.91 -14.97
CA ASP A 51 2.30 -7.45 -13.95
C ASP A 51 2.87 -6.37 -13.02
N PHE A 52 2.77 -5.08 -13.37
CA PHE A 52 3.20 -3.99 -12.51
C PHE A 52 2.21 -3.70 -11.36
N LEU A 53 0.96 -3.39 -11.71
CA LEU A 53 -0.14 -3.10 -10.78
C LEU A 53 -1.45 -3.67 -11.36
N PRO A 54 -2.46 -3.98 -10.53
CA PRO A 54 -3.75 -4.42 -11.06
C PRO A 54 -4.41 -3.28 -11.84
N TYR A 55 -5.16 -3.64 -12.88
CA TYR A 55 -5.94 -2.65 -13.62
C TYR A 55 -7.10 -2.17 -12.74
N THR A 56 -7.39 -0.87 -12.81
CA THR A 56 -8.65 -0.36 -12.27
C THR A 56 -9.74 -0.48 -13.31
N LYS A 57 -10.99 -0.21 -12.92
CA LYS A 57 -12.14 -0.19 -13.84
C LYS A 57 -11.93 0.70 -15.08
N TYR A 58 -11.09 1.74 -14.99
CA TYR A 58 -10.78 2.62 -16.11
C TYR A 58 -9.83 1.99 -17.14
N LEU A 59 -8.96 1.08 -16.72
CA LEU A 59 -8.02 0.36 -17.60
C LEU A 59 -8.52 -1.03 -18.02
N GLU A 60 -9.48 -1.59 -17.29
CA GLU A 60 -10.22 -2.78 -17.73
C GLU A 60 -11.04 -2.47 -18.99
N ASN A 61 -11.63 -1.27 -19.05
CA ASN A 61 -12.44 -0.78 -20.17
C ASN A 61 -11.70 0.38 -20.88
N GLN A 62 -10.74 0.04 -21.75
CA GLN A 62 -9.86 1.00 -22.44
C GLN A 62 -10.57 1.79 -23.55
N THR A 63 -11.65 2.49 -23.20
CA THR A 63 -12.32 3.41 -24.11
C THR A 63 -11.54 4.71 -24.19
N GLU A 64 -11.63 5.41 -25.33
CA GLU A 64 -10.94 6.70 -25.55
C GLU A 64 -11.27 7.71 -24.44
N SER A 65 -12.53 7.78 -24.02
CA SER A 65 -12.97 8.64 -22.91
C SER A 65 -12.25 8.31 -21.59
N ASN A 66 -11.99 7.03 -21.32
CA ASN A 66 -11.28 6.61 -20.13
C ASN A 66 -9.79 6.95 -20.21
N LEU A 67 -9.15 6.76 -21.36
CA LEU A 67 -7.75 7.13 -21.57
C LEU A 67 -7.53 8.63 -21.39
N ASP A 68 -8.40 9.47 -21.96
CA ASP A 68 -8.39 10.93 -21.79
C ASP A 68 -8.56 11.35 -20.33
N ARG A 69 -9.39 10.62 -19.57
CA ARG A 69 -9.56 10.87 -18.13
C ARG A 69 -8.31 10.50 -17.35
N ILE A 70 -7.72 9.35 -17.65
CA ILE A 70 -6.50 8.86 -17.00
C ILE A 70 -5.36 9.86 -17.23
N GLU A 71 -5.14 10.29 -18.48
CA GLU A 71 -4.08 11.24 -18.80
C GLU A 71 -4.26 12.57 -18.04
N ARG A 72 -5.49 13.11 -17.99
CA ARG A 72 -5.78 14.32 -17.21
C ARG A 72 -5.50 14.14 -15.72
N TRP A 73 -5.87 13.01 -15.13
CA TRP A 73 -5.64 12.76 -13.70
C TRP A 73 -4.18 12.49 -13.37
N ARG A 74 -3.48 11.83 -14.29
CA ARG A 74 -2.04 11.59 -14.22
C ARG A 74 -1.26 12.91 -14.23
N ASN A 75 -1.62 13.86 -15.11
CA ASN A 75 -0.94 15.16 -15.19
C ASN A 75 -1.35 16.11 -14.05
N ALA A 76 -2.49 15.86 -13.39
CA ALA A 76 -2.92 16.68 -12.26
C ALA A 76 -2.01 16.48 -11.01
N PRO A 77 -1.81 17.53 -10.19
CA PRO A 77 -1.15 17.40 -8.90
C PRO A 77 -1.98 16.53 -7.95
N LEU A 78 -1.30 15.70 -7.16
CA LEU A 78 -1.93 14.82 -6.18
C LEU A 78 -2.47 15.63 -4.97
N LYS A 79 -3.69 16.17 -5.12
CA LYS A 79 -4.37 17.04 -4.14
C LYS A 79 -5.20 16.28 -3.10
N LEU A 80 -4.79 15.06 -2.71
CA LEU A 80 -5.48 14.31 -1.65
C LEU A 80 -5.07 14.81 -0.26
N LYS A 81 -6.07 15.15 0.56
CA LYS A 81 -5.88 15.41 2.00
C LYS A 81 -5.26 14.18 2.66
N ASN A 82 -4.37 14.38 3.63
CA ASN A 82 -3.61 13.30 4.28
C ASN A 82 -4.48 12.12 4.76
N LYS A 83 -5.61 12.37 5.44
CA LYS A 83 -6.53 11.31 5.86
C LYS A 83 -7.04 10.48 4.68
N LYS A 84 -7.52 11.14 3.62
CA LYS A 84 -8.05 10.50 2.42
C LYS A 84 -6.98 9.77 1.61
N PHE A 85 -5.75 10.30 1.60
CA PHE A 85 -4.61 9.66 0.98
C PHE A 85 -4.26 8.34 1.69
N VAL A 86 -4.18 8.34 3.03
CA VAL A 86 -3.94 7.10 3.80
C VAL A 86 -5.09 6.12 3.68
N GLN A 87 -6.35 6.57 3.70
CA GLN A 87 -7.51 5.72 3.44
C GLN A 87 -7.39 5.03 2.07
N ALA A 88 -7.03 5.78 1.03
CA ALA A 88 -6.86 5.23 -0.31
C ALA A 88 -5.75 4.16 -0.37
N LEU A 89 -4.58 4.42 0.22
CA LEU A 89 -3.50 3.43 0.28
C LEU A 89 -3.85 2.22 1.13
N THR A 90 -4.55 2.41 2.23
CA THR A 90 -5.02 1.30 3.08
C THR A 90 -6.01 0.42 2.34
N ARG A 91 -6.93 1.02 1.57
CA ARG A 91 -7.84 0.26 0.73
C ARG A 91 -7.10 -0.52 -0.36
N ILE A 92 -6.12 0.11 -1.00
CA ILE A 92 -5.27 -0.53 -2.00
C ILE A 92 -4.52 -1.73 -1.41
N ASP A 93 -3.93 -1.58 -0.22
CA ASP A 93 -3.24 -2.67 0.47
C ASP A 93 -4.20 -3.83 0.73
N LEU A 94 -5.40 -3.57 1.24
CA LEU A 94 -6.40 -4.60 1.47
C LEU A 94 -6.89 -5.27 0.17
N ASP A 95 -7.08 -4.51 -0.91
CA ASP A 95 -7.48 -5.06 -2.21
C ASP A 95 -6.39 -6.02 -2.75
N LEU A 96 -5.10 -5.67 -2.61
CA LEU A 96 -3.97 -6.53 -2.99
C LEU A 96 -3.84 -7.77 -2.09
N ILE A 97 -4.00 -7.60 -0.77
CA ILE A 97 -3.95 -8.70 0.20
C ILE A 97 -5.07 -9.72 -0.05
N ARG A 98 -6.27 -9.25 -0.42
CA ARG A 98 -7.40 -10.13 -0.75
C ARG A 98 -7.19 -10.88 -2.06
N ALA A 99 -6.38 -10.36 -2.96
CA ALA A 99 -6.04 -11.03 -4.21
C ALA A 99 -4.99 -12.13 -4.05
N LEU A 100 -4.19 -12.12 -2.98
CA LEU A 100 -3.24 -13.21 -2.69
C LEU A 100 -3.98 -14.51 -2.38
N SER A 101 -3.61 -15.60 -3.02
CA SER A 101 -4.01 -16.97 -2.65
C SER A 101 -2.96 -17.62 -1.74
N ALA A 102 -3.28 -18.80 -1.20
CA ALA A 102 -2.28 -19.60 -0.48
C ALA A 102 -1.21 -20.13 -1.45
N ASP A 103 -1.61 -20.55 -2.65
CA ASP A 103 -0.73 -21.09 -3.68
C ASP A 103 0.32 -20.05 -4.12
N ASP A 104 -0.08 -18.78 -4.25
CA ASP A 104 0.85 -17.68 -4.52
C ASP A 104 2.01 -17.66 -3.51
N LEU A 105 1.71 -17.86 -2.23
CA LEU A 105 2.70 -17.87 -1.16
C LEU A 105 3.51 -19.17 -1.13
N ILE A 106 2.88 -20.34 -1.33
CA ILE A 106 3.57 -21.64 -1.35
C ILE A 106 4.63 -21.66 -2.47
N SER A 107 4.31 -21.10 -3.64
CA SER A 107 5.23 -21.08 -4.78
C SER A 107 6.31 -19.99 -4.71
N PHE A 108 6.27 -19.09 -3.72
CA PHE A 108 7.14 -17.93 -3.69
C PHE A 108 8.50 -18.24 -3.06
N ASP A 109 9.56 -18.26 -3.88
CA ASP A 109 10.94 -18.57 -3.48
C ASP A 109 11.90 -17.37 -3.63
N GLY A 110 11.34 -16.15 -3.77
CA GLY A 110 12.10 -14.93 -3.98
C GLY A 110 12.57 -14.69 -5.42
N HIS A 111 12.57 -15.72 -6.28
CA HIS A 111 12.96 -15.63 -7.69
C HIS A 111 11.74 -15.66 -8.61
N SER A 112 10.81 -16.55 -8.31
CA SER A 112 9.54 -16.70 -8.99
C SER A 112 8.43 -16.05 -8.16
N ALA A 113 7.75 -15.06 -8.75
CA ALA A 113 6.69 -14.32 -8.08
C ALA A 113 5.43 -14.32 -8.94
N SER A 114 4.29 -14.66 -8.33
CA SER A 114 3.00 -14.53 -8.98
C SER A 114 2.59 -13.06 -9.12
N LYS A 115 1.62 -12.78 -10.00
CA LYS A 115 1.18 -11.40 -10.25
C LYS A 115 0.73 -10.65 -8.98
N PRO A 116 -0.06 -11.24 -8.06
CA PRO A 116 -0.40 -10.57 -6.80
C PRO A 116 0.82 -10.18 -5.95
N ILE A 117 1.84 -11.03 -5.89
CA ILE A 117 3.09 -10.75 -5.17
C ILE A 117 3.85 -9.61 -5.84
N LEU A 118 3.99 -9.65 -7.17
CA LEU A 118 4.61 -8.59 -7.96
C LEU A 118 3.89 -7.25 -7.74
N HIS A 119 2.56 -7.23 -7.75
CA HIS A 119 1.78 -6.01 -7.49
C HIS A 119 2.10 -5.40 -6.12
N ILE A 120 2.23 -6.23 -5.08
CA ILE A 120 2.58 -5.76 -3.73
C ILE A 120 4.01 -5.19 -3.71
N GLN A 121 4.97 -5.92 -4.27
CA GLN A 121 6.38 -5.51 -4.32
C GLN A 121 6.54 -4.19 -5.09
N ASN A 122 5.97 -4.12 -6.30
CA ASN A 122 6.04 -2.96 -7.18
C ASN A 122 5.35 -1.74 -6.54
N LYS A 123 4.17 -1.93 -5.95
CA LYS A 123 3.47 -0.86 -5.21
C LYS A 123 4.32 -0.36 -4.03
N ASN A 124 4.93 -1.24 -3.25
CA ASN A 124 5.76 -0.87 -2.10
C ASN A 124 7.02 -0.09 -2.54
N LYS A 125 7.75 -0.60 -3.55
CA LYS A 125 8.95 0.05 -4.12
C LYS A 125 8.61 1.44 -4.66
N ALA A 126 7.57 1.55 -5.49
CA ALA A 126 7.14 2.82 -6.08
C ALA A 126 6.68 3.83 -5.01
N LEU A 127 6.00 3.39 -3.95
CA LEU A 127 5.60 4.26 -2.84
C LEU A 127 6.80 4.80 -2.08
N ILE A 128 7.81 3.96 -1.80
CA ILE A 128 9.04 4.41 -1.10
C ILE A 128 9.73 5.51 -1.91
N ALA A 129 9.86 5.31 -3.22
CA ALA A 129 10.44 6.31 -4.13
C ALA A 129 9.59 7.58 -4.17
N MET A 130 8.27 7.47 -4.31
CA MET A 130 7.37 8.64 -4.32
C MET A 130 7.49 9.46 -3.04
N PHE A 131 7.50 8.81 -1.88
CA PHE A 131 7.65 9.50 -0.60
C PHE A 131 9.05 10.13 -0.44
N SER A 132 10.09 9.46 -0.91
CA SER A 132 11.46 9.99 -0.86
C SER A 132 11.63 11.21 -1.77
N LEU A 133 11.12 11.15 -3.00
CA LEU A 133 11.37 12.15 -4.04
C LEU A 133 10.37 13.31 -4.01
N GLU A 134 9.08 13.05 -3.85
CA GLU A 134 8.04 14.06 -4.06
C GLU A 134 7.46 14.64 -2.77
N PHE A 135 7.62 13.97 -1.63
CA PHE A 135 6.96 14.37 -0.38
C PHE A 135 7.90 15.09 0.57
N GLU A 136 7.42 16.21 1.11
CA GLU A 136 8.07 16.92 2.20
C GLU A 136 8.04 16.11 3.50
N THR A 137 9.12 16.17 4.27
CA THR A 137 9.25 15.55 5.60
C THR A 137 8.06 15.84 6.52
N LYS A 138 7.55 17.08 6.52
CA LYS A 138 6.40 17.48 7.35
C LYS A 138 5.13 16.72 6.95
N ARG A 139 4.92 16.48 5.66
CA ARG A 139 3.78 15.71 5.15
C ARG A 139 3.91 14.25 5.54
N LEU A 140 5.09 13.62 5.36
CA LEU A 140 5.34 12.23 5.74
C LEU A 140 5.00 11.95 7.21
N PHE A 141 5.43 12.82 8.13
CA PHE A 141 5.07 12.70 9.55
C PHE A 141 3.58 12.87 9.85
N LYS A 142 2.82 13.58 9.01
CA LYS A 142 1.35 13.64 9.13
C LYS A 142 0.73 12.35 8.62
N LEU A 143 1.26 11.76 7.54
CA LEU A 143 0.81 10.48 7.02
C LEU A 143 1.02 9.35 8.03
N LEU A 144 2.18 9.30 8.68
CA LEU A 144 2.49 8.31 9.73
C LEU A 144 1.43 8.26 10.84
N LYS A 145 0.94 9.44 11.27
CA LYS A 145 -0.12 9.52 12.29
C LYS A 145 -1.42 8.85 11.80
N TYR A 146 -1.82 9.12 10.55
CA TYR A 146 -3.02 8.50 9.99
C TYR A 146 -2.81 7.01 9.72
N ALA A 147 -1.63 6.59 9.26
CA ALA A 147 -1.32 5.19 9.06
C ALA A 147 -1.44 4.38 10.36
N LEU A 148 -0.99 4.96 11.48
CA LEU A 148 -1.18 4.39 12.81
C LEU A 148 -2.66 4.30 13.22
N ILE A 149 -3.46 5.34 12.97
CA ILE A 149 -4.90 5.33 13.25
C ILE A 149 -5.61 4.20 12.51
N TYR A 150 -5.24 3.95 11.25
CA TYR A 150 -5.81 2.86 10.45
C TYR A 150 -5.08 1.52 10.61
N LYS A 151 -4.14 1.40 11.56
CA LYS A 151 -3.33 0.20 11.78
C LYS A 151 -2.73 -0.37 10.49
N ASN A 152 -2.28 0.51 9.59
CA ASN A 152 -1.59 0.12 8.36
C ASN A 152 -0.07 0.17 8.61
N TYR A 153 0.46 -0.90 9.19
CA TYR A 153 1.88 -1.04 9.53
C TYR A 153 2.75 -1.21 8.29
N ASN A 154 2.23 -1.79 7.21
CA ASN A 154 2.89 -1.74 5.90
C ASN A 154 3.18 -0.29 5.50
N LEU A 155 2.20 0.61 5.54
CA LEU A 155 2.41 2.00 5.18
C LEU A 155 3.33 2.74 6.16
N ILE A 156 3.28 2.42 7.46
CA ILE A 156 4.24 2.95 8.44
C ILE A 156 5.67 2.55 8.05
N HIS A 157 5.89 1.27 7.73
CA HIS A 157 7.19 0.74 7.30
C HIS A 157 7.72 1.49 6.07
N LEU A 158 6.90 1.66 5.02
CA LEU A 158 7.29 2.40 3.81
C LEU A 158 7.64 3.87 4.11
N LEU A 159 6.81 4.54 4.92
CA LEU A 159 7.04 5.95 5.31
C LEU A 159 8.31 6.12 6.15
N VAL A 160 8.61 5.17 7.04
CA VAL A 160 9.83 5.15 7.85
C VAL A 160 11.05 5.00 6.94
N ARG A 161 11.04 4.06 5.99
CA ARG A 161 12.14 3.90 5.03
C ARG A 161 12.37 5.14 4.18
N SER A 162 11.31 5.75 3.68
CA SER A 162 11.43 7.02 2.93
C SER A 162 11.90 8.21 3.76
N LEU A 163 11.74 8.17 5.09
CA LEU A 163 12.28 9.21 5.96
C LEU A 163 13.77 9.03 6.24
N GLN A 164 14.29 7.80 6.17
CA GLN A 164 15.72 7.52 6.37
C GLN A 164 16.60 8.12 5.27
N THR A 165 16.05 8.36 4.07
CA THR A 165 16.76 9.02 2.96
C THR A 165 16.85 10.54 3.12
N LYS A 166 16.20 11.12 4.15
CA LYS A 166 16.13 12.58 4.35
C LYS A 166 17.05 13.03 5.50
N LYS A 167 17.56 14.25 5.40
CA LYS A 167 18.24 14.92 6.53
C LYS A 167 17.20 15.31 7.59
N LEU A 168 17.41 14.83 8.81
CA LEU A 168 16.47 14.99 9.92
C LEU A 168 17.13 15.64 11.13
N SER A 169 16.35 16.41 11.90
CA SER A 169 16.77 16.87 13.21
C SER A 169 16.67 15.75 14.25
N GLN A 170 17.39 15.88 15.36
CA GLN A 170 17.36 14.90 16.46
C GLN A 170 15.93 14.56 16.93
N ARG A 171 15.11 15.59 17.16
CA ARG A 171 13.69 15.42 17.54
C ARG A 171 12.88 14.62 16.50
N ARG A 172 13.22 14.71 15.21
CA ARG A 172 12.54 13.93 14.16
C ARG A 172 13.08 12.50 14.11
N LEU A 173 14.35 12.27 14.42
CA LEU A 173 14.92 10.93 14.55
C LEU A 173 14.29 10.14 15.70
N GLU A 174 14.12 10.76 16.87
CA GLU A 174 13.41 10.15 18.01
C GLU A 174 11.99 9.71 17.65
N ARG A 175 11.29 10.52 16.84
CA ARG A 175 9.97 10.16 16.33
C ARG A 175 10.01 8.97 15.38
N ILE A 176 11.07 8.79 14.60
CA ILE A 176 11.24 7.61 13.76
C ILE A 176 11.51 6.37 14.62
N LEU A 177 12.35 6.49 15.65
CA LEU A 177 12.60 5.40 16.60
C LEU A 177 11.29 4.94 17.27
N TYR A 178 10.40 5.87 17.61
CA TYR A 178 9.06 5.53 18.07
C TYR A 178 8.29 4.67 17.06
N TYR A 179 8.24 5.06 15.78
CA TYR A 179 7.52 4.27 14.77
C TYR A 179 8.19 2.93 14.46
N LYS A 180 9.52 2.82 14.54
CA LYS A 180 10.21 1.53 14.46
C LYS A 180 9.78 0.60 15.57
N LYS A 181 9.73 1.09 16.82
CA LYS A 181 9.22 0.33 17.96
C LYS A 181 7.75 -0.08 17.81
N VAL A 182 6.93 0.76 17.17
CA VAL A 182 5.53 0.43 16.86
C VAL A 182 5.45 -0.73 15.86
N LEU A 183 6.35 -0.82 14.88
CA LEU A 183 6.43 -1.97 13.98
C LEU A 183 6.88 -3.25 14.71
N GLU A 184 7.79 -3.14 15.67
CA GLU A 184 8.21 -4.31 16.48
C GLU A 184 7.12 -4.84 17.43
N ASN A 185 6.08 -4.05 17.71
CA ASN A 185 5.02 -4.37 18.67
C ASN A 185 3.62 -4.15 18.05
N GLU A 186 3.47 -4.55 16.80
CA GLU A 186 2.24 -4.40 16.03
C GLU A 186 1.08 -5.25 16.59
N GLU A 187 -0.12 -4.66 16.66
CA GLU A 187 -1.32 -5.29 17.24
C GLU A 187 -2.47 -5.30 16.25
N GLY A 188 -2.55 -6.37 15.47
CA GLY A 188 -3.52 -6.56 14.38
C GLY A 188 -3.36 -5.53 13.26
N GLY A 189 -4.24 -5.52 12.27
CA GLY A 189 -4.14 -4.59 11.13
C GLY A 189 -3.27 -5.13 9.99
N ILE A 190 -2.79 -4.25 9.11
CA ILE A 190 -2.02 -4.62 7.92
C ILE A 190 -0.53 -4.66 8.26
N PHE A 191 0.02 -5.87 8.40
CA PHE A 191 1.43 -6.12 8.70
C PHE A 191 2.35 -5.65 7.56
N PRO A 192 3.63 -5.36 7.84
CA PRO A 192 4.61 -5.04 6.79
C PRO A 192 4.71 -6.16 5.75
N LEU A 193 4.15 -5.93 4.57
CA LEU A 193 4.02 -6.98 3.54
C LEU A 193 5.37 -7.44 3.01
N ALA A 194 6.37 -6.55 3.00
CA ALA A 194 7.74 -6.93 2.63
C ALA A 194 8.35 -7.93 3.61
N TRP A 195 8.06 -7.81 4.91
CA TRP A 195 8.54 -8.75 5.93
C TRP A 195 7.82 -10.08 5.82
N MET A 196 6.50 -10.05 5.63
CA MET A 196 5.70 -11.24 5.39
C MET A 196 6.18 -12.05 4.18
N LEU A 197 6.44 -11.38 3.06
CA LEU A 197 6.96 -12.03 1.86
C LEU A 197 8.37 -12.59 2.09
N LYS A 198 9.23 -11.88 2.82
CA LYS A 198 10.56 -12.39 3.14
C LYS A 198 10.53 -13.65 4.00
N ASP A 199 9.70 -13.67 5.03
CA ASP A 199 9.52 -14.87 5.86
C ASP A 199 8.96 -16.03 5.05
N CYS A 200 8.12 -15.73 4.05
CA CYS A 200 7.56 -16.73 3.15
C CYS A 200 8.65 -17.35 2.26
N GLU A 201 9.47 -16.51 1.62
CA GLU A 201 10.65 -16.92 0.85
C GLU A 201 11.56 -17.81 1.70
N ASP A 202 11.95 -17.33 2.89
CA ASP A 202 12.88 -18.05 3.75
C ASP A 202 12.28 -19.37 4.26
N SER A 203 10.95 -19.43 4.46
CA SER A 203 10.29 -20.69 4.84
C SER A 203 10.27 -21.70 3.70
N ASN A 204 9.96 -21.25 2.47
CA ASN A 204 9.90 -22.12 1.29
C ASN A 204 11.29 -22.60 0.84
N LEU A 205 12.35 -21.84 1.12
CA LEU A 205 13.74 -22.29 0.90
C LEU A 205 14.22 -23.33 1.93
N ASN A 206 13.47 -23.55 3.01
CA ASN A 206 13.84 -24.44 4.12
C ASN A 206 12.72 -25.44 4.46
N ILE A 207 12.11 -26.07 3.46
CA ILE A 207 10.91 -26.92 3.62
C ILE A 207 11.06 -28.07 4.64
N ASP A 208 12.28 -28.59 4.84
CA ASP A 208 12.54 -29.70 5.76
C ASP A 208 12.65 -29.26 7.23
N SER A 209 12.59 -27.95 7.50
CA SER A 209 12.67 -27.40 8.85
C SER A 209 11.28 -27.23 9.47
N GLU A 210 11.04 -27.92 10.59
CA GLU A 210 9.81 -27.73 11.38
C GLU A 210 9.57 -26.26 11.74
N MET A 211 10.63 -25.54 12.12
CA MET A 211 10.55 -24.10 12.41
C MET A 211 10.17 -23.27 11.19
N ALA A 212 10.62 -23.63 9.98
CA ALA A 212 10.19 -22.99 8.75
C ALA A 212 8.71 -23.28 8.46
N SER A 213 8.24 -24.52 8.65
CA SER A 213 6.83 -24.87 8.48
C SER A 213 5.92 -24.12 9.45
N LEU A 214 6.29 -24.05 10.74
CA LEU A 214 5.57 -23.27 11.75
C LEU A 214 5.52 -21.78 11.39
N ARG A 215 6.63 -21.24 10.86
CA ARG A 215 6.69 -19.86 10.36
C ARG A 215 5.70 -19.62 9.23
N PHE A 216 5.71 -20.49 8.23
CA PHE A 216 4.77 -20.42 7.12
C PHE A 216 3.31 -20.47 7.59
N CYS A 217 2.96 -21.38 8.50
CA CYS A 217 1.62 -21.47 9.06
C CYS A 217 1.15 -20.15 9.70
N LYS A 218 2.01 -19.50 10.50
CA LYS A 218 1.69 -18.19 11.11
C LYS A 218 1.55 -17.08 10.06
N ILE A 219 2.32 -17.11 8.97
CA ILE A 219 2.12 -16.19 7.84
C ILE A 219 0.72 -16.34 7.26
N ILE A 220 0.26 -17.58 7.04
CA ILE A 220 -1.08 -17.87 6.52
C ILE A 220 -2.18 -17.39 7.48
N GLU A 221 -2.02 -17.59 8.79
CA GLU A 221 -2.94 -17.07 9.81
C GLU A 221 -3.02 -15.55 9.75
N LYS A 222 -1.87 -14.86 9.69
CA LYS A 222 -1.82 -13.40 9.57
C LYS A 222 -2.40 -12.89 8.27
N LEU A 223 -2.20 -13.59 7.16
CA LEU A 223 -2.87 -13.26 5.90
C LEU A 223 -4.40 -13.36 6.04
N LYS A 224 -4.92 -14.42 6.67
CA LYS A 224 -6.35 -14.58 6.92
C LYS A 224 -6.91 -13.45 7.79
N GLU A 225 -6.21 -13.10 8.87
CA GLU A 225 -6.56 -11.93 9.71
C GLU A 225 -6.65 -10.65 8.87
N MET A 226 -5.65 -10.37 8.04
CA MET A 226 -5.61 -9.15 7.21
C MET A 226 -6.72 -9.11 6.15
N LYS A 227 -7.05 -10.25 5.53
CA LYS A 227 -8.14 -10.33 4.52
C LYS A 227 -9.51 -9.98 5.09
N ASN A 228 -9.72 -10.31 6.37
CA ASN A 228 -10.97 -10.08 7.09
C ASN A 228 -11.09 -8.66 7.67
N ILE A 229 -10.10 -7.79 7.49
CA ILE A 229 -10.19 -6.39 7.93
C ILE A 229 -11.27 -5.66 7.13
N GLU A 230 -12.32 -5.21 7.81
CA GLU A 230 -13.33 -4.31 7.25
C GLU A 230 -12.94 -2.84 7.44
N THR A 231 -13.34 -1.99 6.50
CA THR A 231 -13.08 -0.55 6.55
C THR A 231 -14.39 0.22 6.50
N ASP A 232 -14.54 1.22 7.37
CA ASP A 232 -15.70 2.11 7.45
C ASP A 232 -15.68 3.26 6.41
N PHE A 233 -14.69 3.25 5.51
CA PHE A 233 -14.51 4.29 4.50
C PHE A 233 -14.50 3.75 3.09
N GLU A 234 -15.09 4.52 2.18
CA GLU A 234 -15.02 4.26 0.75
C GLU A 234 -13.91 5.05 0.07
N VAL A 235 -13.34 4.44 -0.97
CA VAL A 235 -12.32 5.03 -1.83
C VAL A 235 -12.82 4.95 -3.26
N SER A 236 -12.95 6.10 -3.91
CA SER A 236 -13.39 6.14 -5.31
C SER A 236 -12.36 5.51 -6.23
N GLU A 237 -12.84 4.85 -7.29
CA GLU A 237 -11.98 4.28 -8.34
C GLU A 237 -11.09 5.34 -8.99
N LYS A 238 -11.59 6.59 -9.14
CA LYS A 238 -10.77 7.72 -9.60
C LYS A 238 -9.53 7.91 -8.72
N ASN A 239 -9.65 7.83 -7.40
CA ASN A 239 -8.51 8.00 -6.49
C ASN A 239 -7.53 6.83 -6.62
N LYS A 240 -8.02 5.59 -6.77
CA LYS A 240 -7.16 4.42 -7.02
C LYS A 240 -6.39 4.58 -8.33
N GLN A 241 -7.10 4.89 -9.42
CA GLN A 241 -6.50 5.13 -10.74
C GLN A 241 -5.46 6.25 -10.69
N THR A 242 -5.78 7.37 -10.05
CA THR A 242 -4.84 8.49 -9.90
C THR A 242 -3.57 8.05 -9.15
N LEU A 243 -3.71 7.28 -8.07
CA LEU A 243 -2.57 6.79 -7.30
C LEU A 243 -1.72 5.81 -8.11
N TYR A 244 -2.32 4.81 -8.74
CA TYR A 244 -1.60 3.85 -9.58
C TYR A 244 -0.88 4.51 -10.75
N SER A 245 -1.52 5.46 -11.45
CA SER A 245 -0.86 6.24 -12.50
C SER A 245 0.36 6.99 -11.97
N LYS A 246 0.30 7.58 -10.77
CA LYS A 246 1.45 8.26 -10.15
C LYS A 246 2.57 7.30 -9.75
N LEU A 247 2.22 6.12 -9.22
CA LEU A 247 3.21 5.10 -8.87
C LEU A 247 3.93 4.57 -10.11
N TRP A 248 3.20 4.31 -11.19
CA TRP A 248 3.78 3.90 -12.46
C TRP A 248 4.72 4.97 -13.02
N ASP A 249 4.28 6.23 -13.01
CA ASP A 249 5.10 7.35 -13.48
C ASP A 249 6.44 7.46 -12.75
N ILE A 250 6.41 7.27 -11.43
CA ILE A 250 7.61 7.35 -10.60
C ILE A 250 8.52 6.17 -10.85
N ALA A 251 7.97 4.96 -10.97
CA ALA A 251 8.75 3.77 -11.30
C ALA A 251 9.45 3.91 -12.65
N ARG A 252 8.71 4.31 -13.69
CA ARG A 252 9.24 4.49 -15.05
C ARG A 252 10.28 5.60 -15.14
N LYS A 253 10.08 6.74 -14.47
CA LYS A 253 11.00 7.89 -14.54
C LYS A 253 12.33 7.67 -13.81
N ASN A 254 12.32 6.85 -12.76
CA ASN A 254 13.47 6.65 -11.91
C ASN A 254 14.13 5.28 -12.12
N ASP A 255 13.74 4.58 -13.18
CA ASP A 255 14.21 3.23 -13.51
C ASP A 255 14.28 2.34 -12.27
N ILE A 256 13.18 2.33 -11.50
CA ILE A 256 13.14 1.59 -10.23
C ILE A 256 13.26 0.13 -10.60
N ASP A 257 14.44 -0.42 -10.40
CA ASP A 257 14.74 -1.81 -10.72
C ASP A 257 13.81 -2.72 -9.92
N LEU A 258 12.86 -3.30 -10.65
CA LEU A 258 11.84 -4.18 -10.10
C LEU A 258 12.47 -5.52 -9.66
N ASN A 259 13.70 -5.83 -10.09
CA ASN A 259 14.41 -7.08 -9.84
C ASN A 259 15.38 -7.05 -8.64
N ILE A 260 15.57 -5.92 -7.96
CA ILE A 260 16.49 -5.89 -6.80
C ILE A 260 15.85 -6.60 -5.60
N SER A 261 16.48 -7.72 -5.22
CA SER A 261 16.43 -8.35 -3.89
C SER A 261 16.90 -7.33 -2.86
N GLU A 262 16.04 -6.88 -1.95
CA GLU A 262 16.50 -5.98 -0.88
C GLU A 262 17.52 -6.71 0.01
N LYS A 263 18.50 -5.97 0.55
CA LYS A 263 19.54 -6.55 1.41
C LYS A 263 18.89 -7.21 2.63
N ARG A 264 19.25 -8.47 2.91
CA ARG A 264 18.67 -9.37 3.93
C ARG A 264 18.60 -8.82 5.37
N HIS A 265 19.20 -7.68 5.68
CA HIS A 265 19.36 -7.15 7.06
C HIS A 265 18.30 -6.11 7.45
N GLU A 266 17.34 -5.80 6.58
CA GLU A 266 16.31 -4.77 6.84
C GLU A 266 14.96 -5.34 7.32
N TYR A 267 14.90 -6.66 7.52
CA TYR A 267 13.67 -7.38 7.86
C TYR A 267 13.64 -7.76 9.35
N LEU A 268 12.50 -7.49 9.99
CA LEU A 268 12.14 -8.11 11.25
C LEU A 268 11.24 -9.30 10.91
N TYR A 269 11.67 -10.51 11.22
CA TYR A 269 10.87 -11.71 11.02
C TYR A 269 9.59 -11.63 11.88
N LEU A 270 8.45 -11.99 11.32
CA LEU A 270 7.13 -12.07 12.00
C LEU A 270 7.13 -13.12 13.13
N ILE A 271 8.13 -14.00 13.13
CA ILE A 271 8.48 -14.90 14.23
C ILE A 271 9.98 -14.85 14.44
N LEU A 272 10.38 -14.48 15.66
CA LEU A 272 11.67 -14.82 16.26
C LEU A 272 11.49 -16.08 17.11
#